data_AF-A0A4P5YY65-F1
#
_entry.id   AF-A0A4P5YY65-F1
#
_cell.length_a   1.000
_cell.length_b   1.000
_cell.length_c   1.000
_cell.angle_alpha   90.00
_cell.angle_beta   90.00
_cell.angle_gamma   90.00
#
_symmetry.space_group_name_H-M   'P 1'
#
loop_
_entity.id
_entity.type
_entity.pdbx_description
1 polymer ?
#
loop_
_entity_poly.entity_id
_entity_poly.type
_entity_poly.pdbx_seq_one_letter_code
_entity_poly.pdbx_strand_id
1 'polypeptide(L)'
;MIRNIIFDWSGTLVDDLPAVLRATNHVFRQAGREELSLDQFRAEFCLPFQPFYDRHLPEVPLAQLEVWFHERFREVQDSVEALPHAREFLLFCRGRGVRTFLLSTVHPDHWETQSVRSGLGSFVDRPYVGVPDKRKVIHQMLAENGLAAHETIFIGDMQHDIETARHGGIGAVAVLTGFNKLEQLRAAGPDLIVEHLGELREILERNGMQLAAAAPAAEQRPVATVGALIFDEHGRVLMIRTQKWSHLWGIPGGKIKFGEDSVAALRREIKEETDLEIEGIEFVLVQDCIHSREFYRDAHFLLLNYTCRRVGTTPVRLNEEAEEFRWVTLAEAWELPLNTPTKILLEAVAGRRETVS
;
A
#
# COMPACT_ATOMS: atom_id res chain seq x y z
N MET A 1 -13.28 -0.12 -22.01
CA MET A 1 -11.91 -0.70 -21.92
C MET A 1 -10.96 0.44 -21.65
N ILE A 2 -10.05 0.27 -20.70
CA ILE A 2 -9.06 1.28 -20.37
C ILE A 2 -7.99 1.31 -21.46
N ARG A 3 -7.74 2.51 -21.99
CA ARG A 3 -6.73 2.81 -23.02
C ARG A 3 -5.72 3.86 -22.57
N ASN A 4 -6.04 4.61 -21.51
CA ASN A 4 -5.20 5.69 -21.02
C ASN A 4 -5.07 5.58 -19.50
N ILE A 5 -3.86 5.75 -18.99
CA ILE A 5 -3.58 5.77 -17.57
C ILE A 5 -2.79 7.03 -17.25
N ILE A 6 -3.30 7.79 -16.29
CA ILE A 6 -2.61 8.94 -15.70
C ILE A 6 -2.08 8.47 -14.34
N PHE A 7 -0.79 8.65 -14.09
CA PHE A 7 -0.17 8.33 -12.82
C PHE A 7 0.12 9.62 -12.04
N ASP A 8 0.10 9.53 -10.71
CA ASP A 8 1.00 10.36 -9.90
C ASP A 8 2.43 9.81 -9.93
N TRP A 9 3.39 10.61 -9.46
CA TRP A 9 4.80 10.24 -9.34
C TRP A 9 5.12 9.65 -7.97
N SER A 10 5.16 10.53 -6.97
CA SER A 10 5.42 10.25 -5.56
C SER A 10 4.41 9.25 -5.02
N GLY A 11 4.84 8.27 -4.23
CA GLY A 11 3.97 7.25 -3.62
C GLY A 11 3.27 6.29 -4.58
N THR A 12 3.38 6.50 -5.90
CA THR A 12 2.69 5.72 -6.94
C THR A 12 3.65 4.99 -7.88
N LEU A 13 4.64 5.70 -8.44
CA LEU A 13 5.69 5.12 -9.30
C LEU A 13 7.04 5.02 -8.57
N VAL A 14 7.30 5.93 -7.63
CA VAL A 14 8.54 5.95 -6.84
C VAL A 14 8.25 6.05 -5.35
N ASP A 15 9.12 5.48 -4.53
CA ASP A 15 9.08 5.61 -3.08
C ASP A 15 9.94 6.80 -2.65
N ASP A 16 9.31 7.97 -2.56
CA ASP A 16 9.97 9.19 -2.09
C ASP A 16 9.52 9.61 -0.70
N LEU A 17 8.57 8.91 -0.07
CA LEU A 17 8.04 9.24 1.24
C LEU A 17 9.13 9.32 2.33
N PRO A 18 10.10 8.39 2.43
CA PRO A 18 11.21 8.52 3.37
C PRO A 18 12.08 9.77 3.11
N ALA A 19 12.29 10.13 1.84
CA ALA A 19 13.07 11.31 1.46
C ALA A 19 12.31 12.60 1.78
N VAL A 20 11.01 12.66 1.47
CA VAL A 20 10.12 13.77 1.80
C VAL A 20 10.06 13.97 3.31
N LEU A 21 9.86 12.91 4.10
CA LEU A 21 9.83 13.00 5.56
C LEU A 21 11.15 13.55 6.12
N ARG A 22 12.31 13.09 5.62
CA ARG A 22 13.61 13.62 6.04
C ARG A 22 13.80 15.10 5.68
N ALA A 23 13.31 15.53 4.52
CA ALA A 23 13.35 16.93 4.12
C ALA A 23 12.39 17.79 4.96
N THR A 24 11.17 17.32 5.21
CA THR A 24 10.22 17.99 6.11
C THR A 24 10.76 18.09 7.54
N ASN A 25 11.33 17.02 8.11
CA ASN A 25 11.94 17.07 9.44
C ASN A 25 13.17 17.99 9.50
N HIS A 26 13.90 18.16 8.40
CA HIS A 26 14.92 19.20 8.32
C HIS A 26 14.33 20.60 8.40
N VAL A 27 13.23 20.88 7.69
CA VAL A 27 12.50 22.15 7.77
C VAL A 27 12.05 22.43 9.21
N PHE A 28 11.49 21.42 9.91
CA PHE A 28 11.06 21.56 11.31
C PHE A 28 12.24 21.86 12.23
N ARG A 29 13.39 21.19 12.05
CA ARG A 29 14.61 21.48 12.82
C ARG A 29 15.12 22.89 12.60
N GLN A 30 15.12 23.38 11.34
CA GLN A 30 15.53 24.77 11.04
C GLN A 30 14.62 25.80 11.71
N ALA A 31 13.33 25.47 11.84
CA ALA A 31 12.36 26.29 12.54
C ALA A 31 12.34 26.09 14.07
N GLY A 32 13.22 25.24 14.63
CA GLY A 32 13.28 24.95 16.06
C GLY A 32 12.06 24.17 16.59
N ARG A 33 11.45 23.34 15.75
CA ARG A 33 10.34 22.43 16.13
C ARG A 33 10.81 20.98 16.23
N GLU A 34 10.03 20.17 16.95
CA GLU A 34 10.24 18.73 17.04
C GLU A 34 9.96 18.04 15.71
N GLU A 35 10.70 16.96 15.43
CA GLU A 35 10.51 16.17 14.23
C GLU A 35 9.20 15.37 14.30
N LEU A 36 8.56 15.19 13.14
CA LEU A 36 7.39 14.34 13.01
C LEU A 36 7.83 12.88 12.85
N SER A 37 7.15 11.98 13.55
CA SER A 37 7.15 10.57 13.18
C SER A 37 6.44 10.37 11.83
N LEU A 38 6.70 9.25 11.16
CA LEU A 38 6.03 8.90 9.90
C LEU A 38 4.50 8.86 10.06
N ASP A 39 4.01 8.33 11.19
CA ASP A 39 2.58 8.23 11.46
C ASP A 39 1.91 9.61 11.64
N GLN A 40 2.57 10.54 12.33
CA GLN A 40 2.10 11.93 12.46
C GLN A 40 2.13 12.63 11.09
N PHE A 41 3.23 12.48 10.36
CA PHE A 41 3.37 13.08 9.03
C PHE A 41 2.25 12.61 8.08
N ARG A 42 1.99 11.29 7.98
CA ARG A 42 0.90 10.75 7.14
C ARG A 42 -0.50 11.22 7.57
N ALA A 43 -0.71 11.44 8.87
CA ALA A 43 -1.99 11.89 9.39
C ALA A 43 -2.28 13.36 9.05
N GLU A 44 -1.24 14.19 8.97
CA GLU A 44 -1.37 15.66 8.90
C GLU A 44 -0.99 16.24 7.53
N PHE A 45 -0.14 15.55 6.77
CA PHE A 45 0.30 15.99 5.45
C PHE A 45 -0.86 16.04 4.46
N CYS A 46 -0.89 17.10 3.66
CA CYS A 46 -1.93 17.33 2.66
C CYS A 46 -1.34 18.05 1.44
N LEU A 47 -2.01 17.92 0.29
CA LEU A 47 -1.73 18.74 -0.88
C LEU A 47 -2.90 19.68 -1.21
N PRO A 48 -2.63 20.94 -1.61
CA PRO A 48 -1.31 21.60 -1.66
C PRO A 48 -0.61 21.64 -0.29
N PHE A 49 0.73 21.68 -0.24
CA PHE A 49 1.48 21.51 1.02
C PHE A 49 1.45 22.74 1.95
N GLN A 50 1.02 23.90 1.45
CA GLN A 50 1.02 25.14 2.22
C GLN A 50 0.15 25.07 3.48
N PRO A 51 -1.12 24.59 3.46
CA PRO A 51 -1.92 24.44 4.68
C PRO A 51 -1.32 23.49 5.72
N PHE A 52 -0.47 22.54 5.31
CA PHE A 52 0.27 21.72 6.26
C PHE A 52 1.30 22.57 7.01
N TYR A 53 2.14 23.32 6.30
CA TYR A 53 3.12 24.20 6.95
C TYR A 53 2.49 25.37 7.70
N ASP A 54 1.38 25.95 7.21
CA ASP A 54 0.67 27.02 7.92
C ASP A 54 0.18 26.56 9.31
N ARG A 55 -0.17 25.28 9.47
CA ARG A 55 -0.57 24.70 10.77
C ARG A 55 0.61 24.52 11.72
N HIS A 56 1.78 24.15 11.21
CA HIS A 56 2.93 23.78 12.05
C HIS A 56 3.95 24.91 12.26
N LEU A 57 4.17 25.70 11.21
CA LEU A 57 5.22 26.72 11.06
C LEU A 57 4.65 28.05 10.51
N PRO A 58 3.56 28.61 11.05
CA PRO A 58 2.91 29.82 10.53
C PRO A 58 3.83 31.05 10.47
N GLU A 59 4.90 31.08 11.27
CA GLU A 59 5.88 32.15 11.32
C GLU A 59 6.92 32.10 10.20
N VAL A 60 7.06 30.98 9.49
CA VAL A 60 8.10 30.79 8.47
C VAL A 60 7.51 31.11 7.09
N PRO A 61 8.05 32.09 6.35
CA PRO A 61 7.57 32.40 5.00
C PRO A 61 7.72 31.21 4.05
N LEU A 62 6.76 31.02 3.14
CA LEU A 62 6.75 29.93 2.15
C LEU A 62 8.06 29.80 1.37
N ALA A 63 8.64 30.92 0.92
CA ALA A 63 9.91 30.93 0.20
C ALA A 63 11.07 30.34 1.02
N GLN A 64 11.07 30.56 2.34
CA GLN A 64 12.09 30.01 3.23
C GLN A 64 11.89 28.50 3.44
N LEU A 65 10.63 28.05 3.57
CA LEU A 65 10.28 26.64 3.65
C LEU A 65 10.74 25.87 2.40
N GLU A 66 10.48 26.43 1.22
CA GLU A 66 10.91 25.86 -0.06
C GLU A 66 12.43 25.72 -0.14
N VAL A 67 13.19 26.75 0.27
CA VAL A 67 14.66 26.69 0.28
C VAL A 67 15.16 25.54 1.16
N TRP A 68 14.73 25.49 2.43
CA TRP A 68 15.17 24.45 3.36
C TRP A 68 14.76 23.04 2.91
N PHE A 69 13.54 22.89 2.38
CA PHE A 69 13.05 21.62 1.88
C PHE A 69 13.86 21.15 0.68
N HIS A 70 14.00 21.98 -0.36
CA HIS A 70 14.67 21.61 -1.59
C HIS A 70 16.17 21.41 -1.43
N GLU A 71 16.84 22.18 -0.55
CA GLU A 71 18.24 21.95 -0.18
C GLU A 71 18.40 20.54 0.39
N ARG A 72 17.65 20.20 1.42
CA ARG A 72 17.76 18.87 2.03
C ARG A 72 17.30 17.76 1.10
N PHE A 73 16.21 17.96 0.36
CA PHE A 73 15.68 16.93 -0.54
C PHE A 73 16.70 16.59 -1.63
N ARG A 74 17.43 17.57 -2.18
CA ARG A 74 18.50 17.29 -3.17
C ARG A 74 19.61 16.40 -2.63
N GLU A 75 19.93 16.50 -1.34
CA GLU A 75 20.95 15.65 -0.71
C GLU A 75 20.48 14.20 -0.51
N VAL A 76 19.17 13.98 -0.38
CA VAL A 76 18.59 12.66 -0.09
C VAL A 76 17.80 12.06 -1.24
N GLN A 77 17.61 12.78 -2.35
CA GLN A 77 16.85 12.32 -3.51
C GLN A 77 17.43 11.04 -4.11
N ASP A 78 18.72 10.80 -3.90
CA ASP A 78 19.41 9.59 -4.33
C ASP A 78 18.98 8.32 -3.59
N SER A 79 18.14 8.44 -2.57
CA SER A 79 17.49 7.28 -1.94
C SER A 79 16.12 6.95 -2.52
N VAL A 80 15.61 7.78 -3.44
CA VAL A 80 14.31 7.55 -4.08
C VAL A 80 14.48 6.47 -5.14
N GLU A 81 13.73 5.37 -4.98
CA GLU A 81 13.76 4.22 -5.88
C GLU A 81 12.38 4.01 -6.52
N ALA A 82 12.34 3.24 -7.61
CA ALA A 82 11.08 2.81 -8.19
C ALA A 82 10.34 1.92 -7.18
N LEU A 83 9.04 2.13 -7.03
CA LEU A 83 8.21 1.23 -6.23
C LEU A 83 8.18 -0.17 -6.86
N PRO A 84 8.06 -1.23 -6.05
CA PRO A 84 7.85 -2.58 -6.57
C PRO A 84 6.70 -2.63 -7.58
N HIS A 85 6.88 -3.42 -8.63
CA HIS A 85 5.94 -3.58 -9.74
C HIS A 85 5.72 -2.35 -10.65
N ALA A 86 6.25 -1.16 -10.34
CA ALA A 86 6.02 0.02 -11.15
C ALA A 86 6.55 -0.15 -12.59
N ARG A 87 7.77 -0.69 -12.72
CA ARG A 87 8.39 -0.96 -14.02
C ARG A 87 7.64 -2.03 -14.81
N GLU A 88 7.27 -3.12 -14.14
CA GLU A 88 6.51 -4.23 -14.73
C GLU A 88 5.13 -3.76 -15.20
N PHE A 89 4.47 -2.88 -14.45
CA PHE A 89 3.18 -2.31 -14.80
C PHE A 89 3.28 -1.40 -16.03
N LEU A 90 4.31 -0.54 -16.09
CA LEU A 90 4.54 0.31 -17.25
C LEU A 90 4.90 -0.49 -18.51
N LEU A 91 5.69 -1.56 -18.37
CA LEU A 91 5.94 -2.52 -19.45
C LEU A 91 4.66 -3.21 -19.92
N PHE A 92 3.80 -3.62 -18.98
CA PHE A 92 2.48 -4.18 -19.27
C PHE A 92 1.62 -3.20 -20.07
N CYS A 93 1.56 -1.92 -19.66
CA CYS A 93 0.83 -0.87 -20.39
C CYS A 93 1.32 -0.76 -21.83
N ARG A 94 2.64 -0.69 -22.04
CA ARG A 94 3.26 -0.62 -23.36
C ARG A 94 2.94 -1.84 -24.21
N GLY A 95 3.02 -3.04 -23.64
CA GLY A 95 2.68 -4.29 -24.33
C GLY A 95 1.22 -4.38 -24.77
N ARG A 96 0.32 -3.65 -24.09
CA ARG A 96 -1.12 -3.55 -24.42
C ARG A 96 -1.48 -2.32 -25.25
N GLY A 97 -0.52 -1.47 -25.60
CA GLY A 97 -0.77 -0.21 -26.31
C GLY A 97 -1.56 0.81 -25.50
N VAL A 98 -1.51 0.73 -24.17
CA VAL A 98 -2.11 1.71 -23.25
C VAL A 98 -1.21 2.93 -23.19
N ARG A 99 -1.79 4.11 -23.39
CA ARG A 99 -1.08 5.39 -23.27
C ARG A 99 -0.91 5.78 -21.81
N THR A 100 0.27 6.30 -21.46
CA THR A 100 0.69 6.52 -20.08
C THR A 100 1.13 7.97 -19.88
N PHE A 101 0.49 8.65 -18.95
CA PHE A 101 0.74 10.07 -18.68
C PHE A 101 1.10 10.27 -17.22
N LEU A 102 1.80 11.36 -16.91
CA LEU A 102 2.09 11.75 -15.54
C LEU A 102 1.40 13.07 -15.23
N LEU A 103 0.64 13.14 -14.14
CA LEU A 103 0.12 14.40 -13.59
C LEU A 103 0.47 14.49 -12.11
N SER A 104 1.51 15.25 -11.79
CA SER A 104 2.14 15.23 -10.48
C SER A 104 2.53 16.62 -9.98
N THR A 105 2.55 16.76 -8.65
CA THR A 105 3.06 17.95 -7.96
C THR A 105 4.58 17.94 -7.82
N VAL A 106 5.25 16.83 -8.20
CA VAL A 106 6.71 16.70 -8.14
C VAL A 106 7.41 17.87 -8.82
N HIS A 107 8.45 18.41 -8.18
CA HIS A 107 9.22 19.52 -8.73
C HIS A 107 9.96 19.08 -10.02
N PRO A 108 10.02 19.91 -11.07
CA PRO A 108 10.65 19.55 -12.35
C PRO A 108 12.08 19.01 -12.22
N ASP A 109 12.96 19.70 -11.46
CA ASP A 109 14.35 19.25 -11.24
C ASP A 109 14.46 17.85 -10.60
N HIS A 110 13.57 17.56 -9.65
CA HIS A 110 13.55 16.27 -8.96
C HIS A 110 13.03 15.18 -9.90
N TRP A 111 12.00 15.48 -10.68
CA TRP A 111 11.49 14.56 -11.68
C TRP A 111 12.52 14.25 -12.76
N GLU A 112 13.24 15.25 -13.28
CA GLU A 112 14.28 15.04 -14.29
C GLU A 112 15.36 14.08 -13.77
N THR A 113 15.81 14.28 -12.54
CA THR A 113 16.82 13.42 -11.90
C THR A 113 16.27 12.00 -11.66
N GLN A 114 15.10 11.89 -11.02
CA GLN A 114 14.53 10.61 -10.61
C GLN A 114 14.04 9.77 -11.80
N SER A 115 13.47 10.41 -12.83
CA SER A 115 12.93 9.71 -14.00
C SER A 115 14.02 9.05 -14.84
N VAL A 116 15.19 9.67 -14.94
CA VAL A 116 16.37 9.11 -15.59
C VAL A 116 16.94 7.97 -14.74
N ARG A 117 17.14 8.22 -13.44
CA ARG A 117 17.75 7.25 -12.53
C ARG A 117 16.93 5.96 -12.38
N SER A 118 15.61 6.09 -12.23
CA SER A 118 14.69 4.95 -12.15
C SER A 118 14.46 4.27 -13.50
N GLY A 119 14.77 4.96 -14.62
CA GLY A 119 14.45 4.52 -15.98
C GLY A 119 12.96 4.59 -16.34
N LEU A 120 12.10 5.01 -15.41
CA LEU A 120 10.64 5.04 -15.60
C LEU A 120 10.18 6.16 -16.53
N GLY A 121 10.96 7.25 -16.64
CA GLY A 121 10.63 8.39 -17.50
C GLY A 121 10.40 8.01 -18.96
N SER A 122 11.11 6.98 -19.45
CA SER A 122 10.98 6.48 -20.82
C SER A 122 9.63 5.82 -21.15
N PHE A 123 8.81 5.54 -20.12
CA PHE A 123 7.47 4.99 -20.25
C PHE A 123 6.37 6.04 -20.06
N VAL A 124 6.71 7.32 -19.85
CA VAL A 124 5.73 8.40 -19.74
C VAL A 124 5.62 9.08 -21.09
N ASP A 125 4.48 8.91 -21.78
CA ASP A 125 4.23 9.52 -23.09
C ASP A 125 4.28 11.05 -22.99
N ARG A 126 3.74 11.61 -21.90
CA ARG A 126 3.79 13.06 -21.64
C ARG A 126 3.74 13.39 -20.14
N PRO A 127 4.72 14.14 -19.61
CA PRO A 127 4.74 14.55 -18.22
C PRO A 127 4.10 15.93 -17.99
N TYR A 128 3.31 16.03 -16.91
CA TYR A 128 2.76 17.27 -16.36
C TYR A 128 3.25 17.36 -14.90
N VAL A 129 4.39 18.02 -14.71
CA VAL A 129 5.08 18.13 -13.42
C VAL A 129 4.99 19.55 -12.87
N GLY A 130 5.23 19.72 -11.57
CA GLY A 130 5.13 21.01 -10.89
C GLY A 130 3.72 21.59 -10.91
N VAL A 131 2.69 20.74 -10.94
CA VAL A 131 1.28 21.16 -10.98
C VAL A 131 0.72 21.19 -9.55
N PRO A 132 0.55 22.36 -8.90
CA PRO A 132 0.18 22.40 -7.48
C PRO A 132 -1.26 21.97 -7.21
N ASP A 133 -2.16 22.22 -8.17
CA ASP A 133 -3.56 21.77 -8.13
C ASP A 133 -3.90 21.09 -9.46
N LYS A 134 -3.88 19.76 -9.46
CA LYS A 134 -4.06 18.93 -10.65
C LYS A 134 -5.45 19.12 -11.28
N ARG A 135 -6.46 19.51 -10.49
CA ARG A 135 -7.84 19.78 -10.95
C ARG A 135 -7.90 20.94 -11.94
N LYS A 136 -6.98 21.90 -11.86
CA LYS A 136 -6.92 23.02 -12.81
C LYS A 136 -6.44 22.61 -14.20
N VAL A 137 -5.75 21.47 -14.30
CA VAL A 137 -5.08 21.02 -15.54
C VAL A 137 -5.76 19.80 -16.15
N ILE A 138 -6.42 18.95 -15.35
CA ILE A 138 -6.94 17.65 -15.81
C ILE A 138 -7.85 17.77 -17.04
N HIS A 139 -8.80 18.71 -17.08
CA HIS A 139 -9.68 18.86 -18.24
C HIS A 139 -8.94 19.27 -19.52
N GLN A 140 -7.98 20.19 -19.41
CA GLN A 140 -7.15 20.60 -20.54
C GLN A 140 -6.30 19.41 -21.03
N MET A 141 -5.68 18.68 -20.11
CA MET A 141 -4.87 17.51 -20.39
C MET A 141 -5.68 16.42 -21.11
N LEU A 142 -6.91 16.15 -20.67
CA LEU A 142 -7.79 15.18 -21.33
C LEU A 142 -8.13 15.63 -22.76
N ALA A 143 -8.47 16.90 -22.94
CA ALA A 143 -8.84 17.46 -24.24
C ALA A 143 -7.66 17.46 -25.23
N GLU A 144 -6.49 17.96 -24.82
CA GLU A 144 -5.35 18.15 -25.70
C GLU A 144 -4.69 16.83 -26.15
N ASN A 145 -4.85 15.76 -25.36
CA ASN A 145 -4.34 14.43 -25.70
C ASN A 145 -5.42 13.48 -26.26
N GLY A 146 -6.66 13.96 -26.43
CA GLY A 146 -7.77 13.15 -26.93
C GLY A 146 -8.06 11.94 -26.04
N LEU A 147 -8.16 12.15 -24.73
CA LEU A 147 -8.42 11.11 -23.74
C LEU A 147 -9.92 11.03 -23.45
N ALA A 148 -10.55 9.95 -23.91
CA ALA A 148 -11.95 9.69 -23.60
C ALA A 148 -12.09 9.30 -22.12
N ALA A 149 -13.00 9.97 -21.41
CA ALA A 149 -13.10 9.82 -19.95
C ALA A 149 -13.38 8.38 -19.50
N HIS A 150 -14.29 7.69 -20.19
CA HIS A 150 -14.66 6.29 -19.91
C HIS A 150 -13.57 5.25 -20.26
N GLU A 151 -12.48 5.66 -20.91
CA GLU A 151 -11.32 4.82 -21.23
C GLU A 151 -10.07 5.23 -20.43
N THR A 152 -10.22 6.17 -19.49
CA THR A 152 -9.10 6.79 -18.77
C THR A 152 -9.25 6.54 -17.28
N ILE A 153 -8.15 6.19 -16.63
CA ILE A 153 -8.06 6.13 -15.18
C ILE A 153 -6.92 7.00 -14.67
N PHE A 154 -7.07 7.51 -13.45
CA PHE A 154 -6.00 8.12 -12.67
C PHE A 154 -5.60 7.16 -11.55
N ILE A 155 -4.30 6.91 -11.40
CA ILE A 155 -3.72 6.11 -10.32
C ILE A 155 -2.91 7.03 -9.41
N GLY A 156 -3.21 7.03 -8.12
CA GLY A 156 -2.51 7.83 -7.12
C GLY A 156 -2.62 7.24 -5.72
N ASP A 157 -1.77 7.67 -4.81
CA ASP A 157 -1.73 7.20 -3.41
C ASP A 157 -2.36 8.19 -2.43
N MET A 158 -2.88 9.32 -2.92
CA MET A 158 -3.48 10.33 -2.08
C MET A 158 -4.93 10.66 -2.42
N GLN A 159 -5.65 11.18 -1.43
CA GLN A 159 -7.02 11.70 -1.58
C GLN A 159 -7.12 12.73 -2.72
N HIS A 160 -6.09 13.56 -2.89
CA HIS A 160 -6.05 14.58 -3.94
C HIS A 160 -6.10 13.99 -5.35
N ASP A 161 -5.52 12.80 -5.57
CA ASP A 161 -5.57 12.11 -6.86
C ASP A 161 -6.96 11.59 -7.16
N ILE A 162 -7.64 11.07 -6.14
CA ILE A 162 -9.02 10.59 -6.24
C ILE A 162 -9.97 11.75 -6.53
N GLU A 163 -9.80 12.88 -5.85
CA GLU A 163 -10.52 14.12 -6.15
C GLU A 163 -10.24 14.62 -7.57
N THR A 164 -9.00 14.54 -8.03
CA THR A 164 -8.59 14.94 -9.39
C THR A 164 -9.24 14.07 -10.45
N ALA A 165 -9.25 12.75 -10.24
CA ALA A 165 -9.91 11.79 -11.13
C ALA A 165 -11.41 12.10 -11.26
N ARG A 166 -12.08 12.30 -10.11
CA ARG A 166 -13.50 12.67 -10.06
C ARG A 166 -13.77 14.00 -10.76
N HIS A 167 -12.94 15.01 -10.52
CA HIS A 167 -13.05 16.29 -11.18
C HIS A 167 -12.93 16.14 -12.71
N GLY A 168 -11.98 15.32 -13.18
CA GLY A 168 -11.82 14.98 -14.59
C GLY A 168 -12.91 14.09 -15.19
N GLY A 169 -13.79 13.51 -14.36
CA GLY A 169 -14.81 12.55 -14.80
C GLY A 169 -14.23 11.21 -15.26
N ILE A 170 -13.04 10.85 -14.78
CA ILE A 170 -12.30 9.63 -15.14
C ILE A 170 -12.27 8.64 -13.97
N GLY A 171 -11.93 7.37 -14.24
CA GLY A 171 -11.86 6.36 -13.19
C GLY A 171 -10.76 6.67 -12.17
N ALA A 172 -11.03 6.44 -10.89
CA ALA A 172 -10.12 6.74 -9.78
C ALA A 172 -9.60 5.45 -9.14
N VAL A 173 -8.29 5.24 -9.18
CA VAL A 173 -7.62 4.09 -8.56
C VAL A 173 -6.67 4.57 -7.48
N ALA A 174 -6.88 4.09 -6.26
CA ALA A 174 -5.97 4.32 -5.14
C ALA A 174 -4.97 3.16 -4.99
N VAL A 175 -3.70 3.48 -4.75
CA VAL A 175 -2.66 2.54 -4.33
C VAL A 175 -2.27 2.79 -2.87
N LEU A 176 -1.89 1.75 -2.12
CA LEU A 176 -1.51 1.88 -0.69
C LEU A 176 -0.01 2.12 -0.48
N THR A 177 0.75 2.27 -1.56
CA THR A 177 2.22 2.40 -1.55
C THR A 177 2.76 3.75 -1.02
N GLY A 178 1.90 4.75 -0.76
CA GLY A 178 2.35 6.12 -0.55
C GLY A 178 1.96 6.77 0.78
N PHE A 179 1.47 8.01 0.69
CA PHE A 179 1.32 8.97 1.78
C PHE A 179 0.03 8.78 2.57
N ASN A 180 -1.12 8.62 1.90
CA ASN A 180 -2.37 8.46 2.63
C ASN A 180 -2.61 7.02 3.07
N LYS A 181 -3.12 6.87 4.29
CA LYS A 181 -3.55 5.61 4.85
C LYS A 181 -4.85 5.14 4.19
N LEU A 182 -5.11 3.84 4.31
CA LEU A 182 -6.32 3.20 3.79
C LEU A 182 -7.62 3.94 4.15
N GLU A 183 -7.77 4.38 5.40
CA GLU A 183 -8.99 5.07 5.85
C GLU A 183 -9.21 6.41 5.14
N GLN A 184 -8.12 7.17 4.94
CA GLN A 184 -8.13 8.43 4.20
C GLN A 184 -8.53 8.19 2.75
N LEU A 185 -7.94 7.17 2.09
CA LEU A 185 -8.25 6.82 0.71
C LEU A 185 -9.70 6.34 0.55
N ARG A 186 -10.21 5.52 1.48
CA ARG A 186 -11.62 5.10 1.50
C ARG A 186 -12.57 6.26 1.62
N ALA A 187 -12.27 7.23 2.48
CA ALA A 187 -13.08 8.42 2.66
C ALA A 187 -13.19 9.25 1.36
N ALA A 188 -12.12 9.29 0.55
CA ALA A 188 -12.13 9.94 -0.76
C ALA A 188 -12.93 9.17 -1.83
N GLY A 189 -13.31 7.91 -1.57
CA GLY A 189 -14.21 7.09 -2.37
C GLY A 189 -13.74 6.76 -3.80
N PRO A 190 -12.55 6.17 -3.99
CA PRO A 190 -12.07 5.71 -5.31
C PRO A 190 -12.95 4.60 -5.89
N ASP A 191 -12.85 4.38 -7.20
CA ASP A 191 -13.53 3.26 -7.87
C ASP A 191 -12.86 1.91 -7.54
N LEU A 192 -11.55 1.94 -7.25
CA LEU A 192 -10.77 0.76 -6.84
C LEU A 192 -9.64 1.15 -5.89
N ILE A 193 -9.40 0.34 -4.86
CA ILE A 193 -8.20 0.40 -4.01
C ILE A 193 -7.42 -0.90 -4.22
N VAL A 194 -6.13 -0.77 -4.47
CA VAL A 194 -5.19 -1.89 -4.58
C VAL A 194 -4.00 -1.64 -3.65
N GLU A 195 -3.31 -2.69 -3.25
CA GLU A 195 -2.10 -2.55 -2.43
C GLU A 195 -0.95 -1.93 -3.23
N HIS A 196 -0.73 -2.43 -4.44
CA HIS A 196 0.34 -2.01 -5.34
C HIS A 196 -0.06 -2.21 -6.81
N LEU A 197 0.75 -1.68 -7.74
CA LEU A 197 0.49 -1.78 -9.18
C LEU A 197 0.46 -3.23 -9.70
N GLY A 198 1.18 -4.15 -9.04
CA GLY A 198 1.12 -5.59 -9.34
C GLY A 198 -0.29 -6.17 -9.22
N GLU A 199 -1.02 -5.87 -8.13
CA GLU A 199 -2.41 -6.28 -7.94
C GLU A 199 -3.32 -5.64 -9.01
N LEU A 200 -3.13 -4.35 -9.30
CA LEU A 200 -3.91 -3.67 -10.34
C LEU A 200 -3.74 -4.33 -11.71
N ARG A 201 -2.51 -4.73 -12.06
CA ARG A 201 -2.23 -5.46 -13.30
C ARG A 201 -3.10 -6.71 -13.39
N GLU A 202 -3.06 -7.54 -12.35
CA GLU A 202 -3.82 -8.81 -12.31
C GLU A 202 -5.32 -8.59 -12.46
N ILE A 203 -5.86 -7.56 -11.79
CA ILE A 203 -7.28 -7.17 -11.90
C ILE A 203 -7.61 -6.74 -13.32
N LEU A 204 -6.81 -5.85 -13.92
CA LEU A 204 -7.03 -5.37 -15.28
C LEU A 204 -6.92 -6.51 -16.29
N GLU A 205 -5.94 -7.41 -16.14
CA GLU A 205 -5.80 -8.56 -17.04
C GLU A 205 -7.00 -9.49 -16.95
N ARG A 206 -7.44 -9.84 -15.74
CA ARG A 206 -8.60 -10.70 -15.51
C ARG A 206 -9.89 -10.11 -16.07
N ASN A 207 -10.06 -8.80 -15.94
CA ASN A 207 -11.29 -8.10 -16.34
C ASN A 207 -11.27 -7.60 -17.80
N GLY A 208 -10.25 -7.98 -18.60
CA GLY A 208 -10.14 -7.53 -19.99
C GLY A 208 -9.97 -6.02 -20.11
N MET A 209 -9.12 -5.43 -19.26
CA MET A 209 -8.84 -4.00 -19.15
C MET A 209 -10.09 -3.18 -18.81
N GLN A 210 -10.92 -3.65 -17.88
CA GLN A 210 -12.05 -2.91 -17.32
C GLN A 210 -11.82 -2.65 -15.84
N LEU A 211 -12.14 -1.44 -15.38
CA LEU A 211 -11.93 -1.04 -13.99
C LEU A 211 -12.96 -1.68 -13.04
N ALA A 212 -14.23 -1.74 -13.46
CA ALA A 212 -15.26 -2.47 -12.76
C ALA A 212 -15.06 -3.98 -12.94
N ALA A 213 -15.29 -4.76 -11.88
CA ALA A 213 -15.43 -6.20 -12.00
C ALA A 213 -16.57 -6.51 -12.97
N ALA A 214 -16.29 -7.27 -14.02
CA ALA A 214 -17.30 -7.83 -14.91
C ALA A 214 -18.16 -8.92 -14.24
N ALA A 215 -18.16 -9.03 -12.90
CA ALA A 215 -18.99 -9.98 -12.18
C ALA A 215 -20.26 -9.27 -11.68
N PRO A 216 -21.47 -9.61 -12.19
CA PRO A 216 -22.69 -9.24 -11.51
C PRO A 216 -22.67 -9.82 -10.09
N ALA A 217 -23.34 -9.15 -9.15
CA ALA A 217 -23.44 -9.52 -7.72
C ALA A 217 -23.91 -10.97 -7.43
N ALA A 218 -24.26 -11.75 -8.46
CA ALA A 218 -24.66 -13.16 -8.37
C ALA A 218 -23.49 -14.15 -8.15
N GLU A 219 -22.22 -13.70 -8.17
CA GLU A 219 -21.04 -14.59 -8.15
C GLU A 219 -20.03 -14.39 -6.99
N GLN A 220 -20.30 -13.51 -6.03
CA GLN A 220 -19.38 -13.31 -4.90
C GLN A 220 -19.47 -14.46 -3.89
N ARG A 221 -18.56 -15.44 -4.01
CA ARG A 221 -18.38 -16.51 -3.02
C ARG A 221 -17.35 -16.12 -1.96
N PRO A 222 -17.47 -16.62 -0.72
CA PRO A 222 -16.41 -16.48 0.27
C PRO A 222 -15.08 -17.03 -0.24
N VAL A 223 -13.99 -16.33 0.07
CA VAL A 223 -12.63 -16.76 -0.27
C VAL A 223 -12.04 -17.50 0.93
N ALA A 224 -11.64 -18.76 0.74
CA ALA A 224 -10.98 -19.52 1.78
C ALA A 224 -9.50 -19.11 1.88
N THR A 225 -9.03 -18.86 3.10
CA THR A 225 -7.65 -18.52 3.40
C THR A 225 -7.13 -19.34 4.57
N VAL A 226 -5.82 -19.35 4.73
CA VAL A 226 -5.10 -20.03 5.81
C VAL A 226 -4.18 -19.05 6.52
N GLY A 227 -4.03 -19.17 7.83
CA GLY A 227 -3.07 -18.40 8.61
C GLY A 227 -2.55 -19.19 9.80
N ALA A 228 -1.34 -18.90 10.28
CA ALA A 228 -0.74 -19.64 11.39
C ALA A 228 -0.15 -18.76 12.50
N LEU A 229 -0.49 -19.10 13.75
CA LEU A 229 0.26 -18.68 14.92
C LEU A 229 1.51 -19.57 15.05
N ILE A 230 2.65 -19.05 14.60
CA ILE A 230 3.92 -19.79 14.53
C ILE A 230 4.71 -19.58 15.82
N PHE A 231 5.11 -20.67 16.48
CA PHE A 231 5.95 -20.65 17.67
C PHE A 231 7.44 -20.90 17.36
N ASP A 232 8.33 -20.22 18.07
CA ASP A 232 9.75 -20.55 18.13
C ASP A 232 10.08 -21.54 19.26
N GLU A 233 11.35 -21.93 19.36
CA GLU A 233 11.89 -22.81 20.40
C GLU A 233 11.81 -22.22 21.82
N HIS A 234 11.61 -20.90 21.94
CA HIS A 234 11.45 -20.18 23.20
C HIS A 234 9.98 -19.96 23.56
N GLY A 235 9.04 -20.49 22.76
CA GLY A 235 7.60 -20.34 22.98
C GLY A 235 7.05 -18.94 22.64
N ARG A 236 7.84 -18.10 21.96
CA ARG A 236 7.38 -16.84 21.39
C ARG A 236 6.63 -17.09 20.09
N VAL A 237 5.77 -16.16 19.72
CA VAL A 237 4.97 -16.18 18.50
C VAL A 237 5.45 -15.14 17.50
N LEU A 238 5.40 -15.48 16.22
CA LEU A 238 5.68 -14.55 15.13
C LEU A 238 4.47 -13.67 14.88
N MET A 239 4.66 -12.36 14.98
CA MET A 239 3.70 -11.34 14.59
C MET A 239 4.23 -10.57 13.39
N ILE A 240 3.37 -10.31 12.40
CA ILE A 240 3.70 -9.47 11.23
C ILE A 240 2.79 -8.25 11.19
N ARG A 241 3.31 -7.12 10.73
CA ARG A 241 2.56 -5.89 10.49
C ARG A 241 2.41 -5.67 8.98
N THR A 242 1.19 -5.42 8.51
CA THR A 242 0.91 -5.31 7.07
C THR A 242 -0.11 -4.22 6.76
N GLN A 243 0.06 -3.57 5.60
CA GLN A 243 -0.88 -2.58 5.07
C GLN A 243 -2.24 -3.19 4.73
N LYS A 244 -2.27 -4.48 4.37
CA LYS A 244 -3.48 -5.25 4.08
C LYS A 244 -4.51 -5.15 5.20
N TRP A 245 -4.03 -5.12 6.44
CA TRP A 245 -4.81 -5.07 7.66
C TRP A 245 -4.71 -3.71 8.37
N SER A 246 -4.67 -2.61 7.61
CA SER A 246 -4.62 -1.25 8.18
C SER A 246 -3.40 -0.99 9.07
N HIS A 247 -2.25 -1.58 8.73
CA HIS A 247 -1.02 -1.55 9.54
C HIS A 247 -1.18 -2.16 10.94
N LEU A 248 -2.18 -3.01 11.16
CA LEU A 248 -2.34 -3.79 12.38
C LEU A 248 -1.42 -5.01 12.36
N TRP A 249 -1.09 -5.50 13.55
CA TRP A 249 -0.35 -6.74 13.73
C TRP A 249 -1.26 -7.94 13.57
N GLY A 250 -0.74 -9.01 12.98
CA GLY A 250 -1.46 -10.25 12.79
C GLY A 250 -0.51 -11.42 12.56
N ILE A 251 -1.06 -12.47 11.98
CA ILE A 251 -0.34 -13.69 11.61
C ILE A 251 -0.11 -13.76 10.09
N PRO A 252 0.98 -14.40 9.64
CA PRO A 252 1.21 -14.66 8.22
C PRO A 252 0.21 -15.67 7.65
N GLY A 253 -0.09 -15.53 6.36
CA GLY A 253 -0.98 -16.43 5.64
C GLY A 253 -1.73 -15.80 4.46
N GLY A 254 -2.28 -16.65 3.61
CA GLY A 254 -2.89 -16.21 2.36
C GLY A 254 -3.97 -17.14 1.81
N LYS A 255 -4.24 -17.02 0.52
CA LYS A 255 -5.40 -17.64 -0.14
C LYS A 255 -5.10 -19.10 -0.47
N ILE A 256 -6.12 -19.94 -0.33
CA ILE A 256 -6.06 -21.32 -0.84
C ILE A 256 -6.29 -21.29 -2.36
N LYS A 257 -5.38 -21.84 -3.14
CA LYS A 257 -5.55 -21.96 -4.60
C LYS A 257 -6.57 -23.05 -4.92
N PHE A 258 -7.26 -22.90 -6.06
CA PHE A 258 -8.20 -23.93 -6.50
C PHE A 258 -7.48 -25.27 -6.71
N GLY A 259 -7.96 -26.34 -6.07
CA GLY A 259 -7.34 -27.67 -6.10
C GLY A 259 -6.16 -27.86 -5.14
N GLU A 260 -5.87 -26.86 -4.29
CA GLU A 260 -4.81 -26.93 -3.28
C GLU A 260 -5.37 -27.38 -1.92
N ASP A 261 -4.65 -28.27 -1.25
CA ASP A 261 -4.97 -28.71 0.11
C ASP A 261 -4.63 -27.60 1.12
N SER A 262 -5.45 -27.40 2.17
CA SER A 262 -5.30 -26.22 3.03
C SER A 262 -3.97 -26.20 3.79
N VAL A 263 -3.46 -27.36 4.22
CA VAL A 263 -2.15 -27.46 4.88
C VAL A 263 -1.01 -27.22 3.88
N ALA A 264 -1.17 -27.61 2.62
CA ALA A 264 -0.20 -27.32 1.57
C ALA A 264 -0.17 -25.81 1.26
N ALA A 265 -1.34 -25.18 1.16
CA ALA A 265 -1.47 -23.73 1.03
C ALA A 265 -0.78 -23.02 2.20
N LEU A 266 -1.01 -23.47 3.44
CA LEU A 266 -0.40 -22.85 4.62
C LEU A 266 1.13 -22.89 4.54
N ARG A 267 1.72 -24.04 4.21
CA ARG A 267 3.18 -24.15 4.05
C ARG A 267 3.71 -23.22 2.98
N ARG A 268 3.03 -23.14 1.83
CA ARG A 268 3.42 -22.27 0.72
C ARG A 268 3.36 -20.79 1.13
N GLU A 269 2.25 -20.34 1.68
CA GLU A 269 2.06 -18.93 2.08
C GLU A 269 3.07 -18.53 3.16
N ILE A 270 3.28 -19.35 4.20
CA ILE A 270 4.29 -19.07 5.22
C ILE A 270 5.70 -18.98 4.62
N LYS A 271 6.02 -19.88 3.68
CA LYS A 271 7.30 -19.85 2.99
C LYS A 271 7.47 -18.60 2.13
N GLU A 272 6.44 -18.23 1.38
CA GLU A 272 6.41 -17.05 0.51
C GLU A 272 6.52 -15.73 1.32
N GLU A 273 5.85 -15.64 2.47
CA GLU A 273 5.83 -14.42 3.29
C GLU A 273 7.01 -14.28 4.27
N THR A 274 7.61 -15.39 4.72
CA THR A 274 8.56 -15.36 5.85
C THR A 274 9.86 -16.16 5.62
N ASP A 275 9.94 -16.93 4.54
CA ASP A 275 10.99 -17.91 4.22
C ASP A 275 11.13 -19.06 5.26
N LEU A 276 10.19 -19.18 6.19
CA LEU A 276 10.20 -20.21 7.23
C LEU A 276 9.66 -21.55 6.73
N GLU A 277 10.27 -22.62 7.25
CA GLU A 277 9.69 -23.97 7.23
C GLU A 277 8.95 -24.21 8.55
N ILE A 278 7.83 -24.94 8.50
CA ILE A 278 6.96 -25.17 9.66
C ILE A 278 6.67 -26.66 9.89
N GLU A 279 6.45 -27.03 11.15
CA GLU A 279 6.04 -28.38 11.56
C GLU A 279 5.01 -28.34 12.70
N GLY A 280 4.46 -29.51 13.06
CA GLY A 280 3.46 -29.60 14.13
C GLY A 280 2.21 -28.75 13.86
N ILE A 281 1.72 -28.79 12.62
CA ILE A 281 0.57 -27.98 12.19
C ILE A 281 -0.70 -28.57 12.81
N GLU A 282 -1.38 -27.77 13.63
CA GLU A 282 -2.63 -28.12 14.29
C GLU A 282 -3.71 -27.12 13.95
N PHE A 283 -4.90 -27.62 13.58
CA PHE A 283 -6.04 -26.78 13.28
C PHE A 283 -6.64 -26.20 14.56
N VAL A 284 -6.92 -24.90 14.56
CA VAL A 284 -7.55 -24.21 15.68
C VAL A 284 -9.02 -23.97 15.39
N LEU A 285 -9.35 -23.10 14.45
CA LEU A 285 -10.72 -22.68 14.20
C LEU A 285 -10.89 -22.08 12.80
N VAL A 286 -12.14 -21.95 12.36
CA VAL A 286 -12.51 -21.13 11.20
C VAL A 286 -13.15 -19.84 11.71
N GLN A 287 -12.81 -18.69 11.10
CA GLN A 287 -13.47 -17.41 11.35
C GLN A 287 -14.09 -16.87 10.08
N ASP A 288 -15.32 -16.38 10.18
CA ASP A 288 -15.93 -15.53 9.16
C ASP A 288 -15.38 -14.11 9.30
N CYS A 289 -14.77 -13.59 8.24
CA CYS A 289 -14.33 -12.20 8.16
C CYS A 289 -15.07 -11.53 7.00
N ILE A 290 -16.19 -10.87 7.33
CA ILE A 290 -17.17 -10.34 6.38
C ILE A 290 -17.18 -8.82 6.45
N HIS A 291 -16.97 -8.15 5.31
CA HIS A 291 -16.97 -6.69 5.20
C HIS A 291 -16.07 -5.99 6.23
N SER A 292 -14.93 -6.61 6.57
CA SER A 292 -14.04 -6.08 7.60
C SER A 292 -13.46 -4.74 7.17
N ARG A 293 -13.60 -3.75 8.05
CA ARG A 293 -12.99 -2.43 7.87
C ARG A 293 -11.48 -2.47 8.10
N GLU A 294 -10.96 -3.46 8.81
CA GLU A 294 -9.52 -3.59 9.04
C GLU A 294 -8.79 -4.08 7.78
N PHE A 295 -9.46 -4.86 6.93
CA PHE A 295 -8.90 -5.32 5.66
C PHE A 295 -9.08 -4.27 4.56
N TYR A 296 -8.15 -4.08 3.63
CA TYR A 296 -8.17 -2.95 2.68
C TYR A 296 -9.29 -2.93 1.64
N ARG A 297 -9.79 -4.09 1.22
CA ARG A 297 -10.92 -4.17 0.27
C ARG A 297 -12.14 -4.83 0.92
N ASP A 298 -13.30 -4.58 0.34
CA ASP A 298 -14.50 -5.29 0.74
C ASP A 298 -14.39 -6.76 0.36
N ALA A 299 -14.56 -7.66 1.33
CA ALA A 299 -14.35 -9.10 1.14
C ALA A 299 -15.12 -9.93 2.16
N HIS A 300 -15.37 -11.18 1.80
CA HIS A 300 -15.81 -12.24 2.70
C HIS A 300 -14.75 -13.34 2.67
N PHE A 301 -14.03 -13.51 3.78
CA PHE A 301 -13.08 -14.61 3.97
C PHE A 301 -13.58 -15.66 4.94
N LEU A 302 -13.24 -16.92 4.66
CA LEU A 302 -13.24 -18.01 5.63
C LEU A 302 -11.79 -18.26 6.05
N LEU A 303 -11.43 -17.80 7.25
CA LEU A 303 -10.07 -17.83 7.77
C LEU A 303 -9.82 -19.15 8.52
N LEU A 304 -9.18 -20.12 7.88
CA LEU A 304 -8.75 -21.36 8.54
C LEU A 304 -7.46 -21.08 9.32
N ASN A 305 -7.54 -21.08 10.64
CA ASN A 305 -6.42 -20.73 11.50
C ASN A 305 -5.76 -21.96 12.14
N TYR A 306 -4.44 -21.95 12.14
CA TYR A 306 -3.60 -23.04 12.63
C TYR A 306 -2.60 -22.54 13.69
N THR A 307 -2.05 -23.46 14.46
CA THR A 307 -0.81 -23.27 15.21
C THR A 307 0.26 -24.17 14.63
N CYS A 308 1.52 -23.72 14.63
CA CYS A 308 2.65 -24.56 14.22
C CYS A 308 3.94 -24.10 14.88
N ARG A 309 5.03 -24.83 14.67
CA ARG A 309 6.38 -24.46 15.13
C ARG A 309 7.28 -24.22 13.94
N ARG A 310 8.22 -23.29 14.06
CA ARG A 310 9.28 -23.13 13.06
C ARG A 310 10.24 -24.32 13.09
N VAL A 311 10.73 -24.70 11.92
CA VAL A 311 11.78 -25.71 11.78
C VAL A 311 13.13 -25.01 11.69
N GLY A 312 14.06 -25.37 12.57
CA GLY A 312 15.42 -24.82 12.57
C GLY A 312 15.50 -23.35 12.98
N THR A 313 16.56 -22.67 12.57
CA THR A 313 16.91 -21.31 13.01
C THR A 313 16.98 -20.31 11.85
N THR A 314 16.38 -20.63 10.70
CA THR A 314 16.33 -19.74 9.54
C THR A 314 15.79 -18.36 9.94
N PRO A 315 16.49 -17.26 9.61
CA PRO A 315 16.02 -15.93 9.91
C PRO A 315 14.79 -15.61 9.06
N VAL A 316 13.82 -14.91 9.65
CA VAL A 316 12.64 -14.43 8.93
C VAL A 316 13.08 -13.46 7.84
N ARG A 317 12.62 -13.69 6.61
CA ARG A 317 12.76 -12.77 5.49
C ARG A 317 11.36 -12.43 4.99
N LEU A 318 10.93 -11.20 5.26
CA LEU A 318 9.64 -10.72 4.79
C LEU A 318 9.65 -10.49 3.29
N ASN A 319 8.53 -10.80 2.65
CA ASN A 319 8.25 -10.34 1.29
C ASN A 319 7.72 -8.90 1.31
N GLU A 320 7.32 -8.40 0.14
CA GLU A 320 6.84 -7.02 -0.04
C GLU A 320 5.48 -6.74 0.63
N GLU A 321 4.79 -7.75 1.14
CA GLU A 321 3.44 -7.63 1.71
C GLU A 321 3.45 -7.28 3.21
N ALA A 322 4.59 -7.45 3.88
CA ALA A 322 4.75 -7.20 5.31
C ALA A 322 5.81 -6.11 5.57
N GLU A 323 5.48 -5.18 6.47
CA GLU A 323 6.31 -4.01 6.78
C GLU A 323 7.34 -4.33 7.88
N GLU A 324 6.93 -5.13 8.87
CA GLU A 324 7.73 -5.42 10.07
C GLU A 324 7.32 -6.79 10.64
N PHE A 325 8.26 -7.48 11.30
CA PHE A 325 7.97 -8.67 12.09
C PHE A 325 8.56 -8.58 13.49
N ARG A 326 7.93 -9.29 14.44
CA ARG A 326 8.44 -9.46 15.80
C ARG A 326 8.19 -10.87 16.31
N TRP A 327 9.18 -11.40 17.03
CA TRP A 327 9.00 -12.55 17.91
C TRP A 327 8.67 -12.05 19.31
N VAL A 328 7.45 -12.30 19.76
CA VAL A 328 6.93 -11.81 21.05
C VAL A 328 6.34 -12.96 21.86
N THR A 329 6.38 -12.86 23.18
CA THR A 329 5.58 -13.76 24.03
C THR A 329 4.09 -13.54 23.76
N LEU A 330 3.23 -14.50 24.15
CA LEU A 330 1.79 -14.34 24.02
C LEU A 330 1.26 -13.11 24.79
N ALA A 331 1.85 -12.81 25.95
CA ALA A 331 1.49 -11.63 26.73
C ALA A 331 1.87 -10.32 25.99
N GLU A 332 3.08 -10.25 25.45
CA GLU A 332 3.51 -9.09 24.65
C GLU A 332 2.72 -8.94 23.35
N ALA A 333 2.25 -10.04 22.74
CA ALA A 333 1.40 -9.98 21.55
C ALA A 333 0.10 -9.20 21.80
N TRP A 334 -0.49 -9.34 23.00
CA TRP A 334 -1.71 -8.62 23.39
C TRP A 334 -1.54 -7.11 23.52
N GLU A 335 -0.30 -6.64 23.74
CA GLU A 335 0.03 -5.22 23.80
C GLU A 335 0.23 -4.58 22.42
N LEU A 336 0.28 -5.39 21.36
CA LEU A 336 0.36 -4.90 19.99
C LEU A 336 -1.04 -4.47 19.48
N PRO A 337 -1.12 -3.48 18.57
CA PRO A 337 -2.38 -3.15 17.89
C PRO A 337 -2.74 -4.26 16.90
N LEU A 338 -3.36 -5.33 17.41
CA LEU A 338 -3.74 -6.52 16.64
C LEU A 338 -5.01 -6.31 15.81
N ASN A 339 -5.08 -6.97 14.65
CA ASN A 339 -6.33 -7.14 13.92
C ASN A 339 -7.30 -8.07 14.68
N THR A 340 -8.59 -7.92 14.41
CA THR A 340 -9.64 -8.67 15.11
C THR A 340 -9.50 -10.20 14.92
N PRO A 341 -9.24 -10.74 13.72
CA PRO A 341 -9.05 -12.17 13.55
C PRO A 341 -7.92 -12.78 14.40
N THR A 342 -6.79 -12.06 14.54
CA THR A 342 -5.67 -12.54 15.35
C THR A 342 -5.99 -12.52 16.84
N LYS A 343 -6.73 -11.51 17.35
CA LYS A 343 -7.20 -11.50 18.75
C LYS A 343 -8.03 -12.74 19.09
N ILE A 344 -9.00 -13.07 18.23
CA ILE A 344 -9.86 -14.25 18.39
C ILE A 344 -9.03 -15.55 18.38
N LEU A 345 -8.01 -15.64 17.51
CA LEU A 345 -7.12 -16.79 17.48
C LEU A 345 -6.32 -16.92 18.78
N LEU A 346 -5.76 -15.82 19.31
CA LEU A 346 -5.00 -15.83 20.56
C LEU A 346 -5.87 -16.28 21.74
N GLU A 347 -7.12 -15.81 21.83
CA GLU A 347 -8.08 -16.26 22.85
C GLU A 347 -8.34 -17.76 22.77
N ALA A 348 -8.57 -18.29 21.57
CA ALA A 348 -8.81 -19.72 21.38
C ALA A 348 -7.60 -20.59 21.75
N VAL A 349 -6.38 -20.13 21.44
CA VAL A 349 -5.15 -20.85 21.81
C VAL A 349 -4.90 -20.78 23.32
N ALA A 350 -5.18 -19.65 23.97
CA ALA A 350 -5.07 -19.51 25.42
C ALA A 350 -6.04 -20.45 26.15
N GLY A 351 -7.32 -20.45 25.74
CA GLY A 351 -8.35 -21.30 26.36
C GLY A 351 -8.06 -22.80 26.25
N ARG A 352 -7.43 -23.25 25.15
CA ARG A 352 -6.99 -24.65 24.98
C ARG A 352 -5.86 -25.05 25.91
N ARG A 353 -4.95 -24.13 26.25
CA ARG A 353 -3.83 -24.42 27.15
C ARG A 353 -4.31 -24.61 28.59
N GLU A 354 -5.32 -23.87 29.02
CA GLU A 354 -5.92 -23.98 30.36
C GLU A 354 -6.74 -25.27 30.56
N THR A 355 -7.20 -25.92 29.48
CA THR A 355 -7.97 -27.18 29.57
C THR A 355 -7.09 -28.44 29.61
N VAL A 356 -5.79 -28.32 29.30
CA VAL A 356 -4.85 -29.46 29.18
C VAL A 356 -3.83 -29.48 30.33
N SER A 357 -3.73 -28.40 31.11
CA SER A 357 -2.99 -28.26 32.37
C SER A 357 -3.86 -28.59 33.57
#